data_AF-A0A4U1AJT0-F1
#
_entry.id   AF-A0A4U1AJT0-F1
#
_cell.length_a   1.000
_cell.length_b   1.000
_cell.length_c   1.000
_cell.angle_alpha   90.00
_cell.angle_beta   90.00
_cell.angle_gamma   90.00
#
_symmetry.space_group_name_H-M   'P 1'
#
loop_
_entity.id
_entity.type
_entity.pdbx_description
1 polymer ?
#
loop_
_entity_poly.entity_id
_entity_poly.type
_entity_poly.pdbx_seq_one_letter_code
_entity_poly.pdbx_strand_id
1 'polypeptide(L)'
;MQSIKEKVSFYLSAVCYLLFNLRLGADALATVKATGWQIVQTAPYVAGITYVIIALLQYMADGEKLPWDRRLRLFFALGIMAGLFYGIYEYAGVDVGRP
;
A
#
# COMPACT_ATOMS: atom_id res chain seq x y z
N MET A 1 12.60 19.00 -12.35
CA MET A 1 12.01 18.12 -13.38
C MET A 1 12.26 16.69 -12.96
N GLN A 2 11.23 15.86 -12.80
CA GLN A 2 11.45 14.46 -12.44
C GLN A 2 12.11 13.70 -13.58
N SER A 3 13.15 12.93 -13.27
CA SER A 3 13.81 12.06 -14.22
C SER A 3 12.86 10.96 -14.70
N ILE A 4 13.04 10.46 -15.92
CA ILE A 4 12.27 9.32 -16.47
C ILE A 4 12.33 8.13 -15.51
N LYS A 5 13.48 7.90 -14.88
CA LYS A 5 13.68 6.85 -13.86
C LYS A 5 12.74 7.01 -12.67
N GLU A 6 12.54 8.24 -12.21
CA GLU A 6 11.68 8.53 -11.05
C GLU A 6 10.22 8.27 -11.38
N LYS A 7 9.76 8.67 -12.58
CA LYS A 7 8.40 8.39 -13.04
C LYS A 7 8.15 6.89 -13.14
N VAL A 8 9.06 6.14 -13.78
CA VAL A 8 8.95 4.68 -13.90
C VAL A 8 8.89 4.02 -12.53
N SER A 9 9.78 4.40 -11.61
CA SER A 9 9.78 3.88 -10.24
C SER A 9 8.48 4.20 -9.48
N PHE A 10 7.90 5.38 -9.70
CA PHE A 10 6.61 5.75 -9.11
C PHE A 10 5.48 4.84 -9.59
N TYR A 11 5.35 4.68 -10.91
CA TYR A 11 4.33 3.80 -11.50
C TYR A 11 4.52 2.34 -11.09
N LEU A 12 5.78 1.87 -11.04
CA LEU A 12 6.10 0.52 -10.59
C LEU A 12 5.66 0.30 -9.13
N SER A 13 5.85 1.31 -8.27
CA SER A 13 5.41 1.24 -6.87
C SER A 13 3.88 1.15 -6.76
N ALA A 14 3.15 1.90 -7.58
CA ALA A 14 1.69 1.84 -7.62
C ALA A 14 1.18 0.48 -8.13
N VAL A 15 1.83 -0.09 -9.16
CA VAL A 15 1.51 -1.43 -9.67
C VAL A 15 1.81 -2.49 -8.61
N CYS A 16 2.97 -2.44 -7.96
CA CYS A 16 3.29 -3.34 -6.85
C CYS A 16 2.26 -3.22 -5.71
N TYR A 17 1.85 -2.02 -5.35
CA TYR A 17 0.80 -1.80 -4.35
C TYR A 17 -0.50 -2.54 -4.71
N LEU A 18 -0.95 -2.46 -5.96
CA LEU A 18 -2.13 -3.19 -6.43
C LEU A 18 -1.91 -4.70 -6.40
N LEU A 19 -0.74 -5.19 -6.83
CA LEU A 19 -0.42 -6.62 -6.84
C LEU A 19 -0.43 -7.22 -5.43
N PHE A 20 0.14 -6.53 -4.45
CA PHE A 20 0.14 -7.02 -3.05
C PHE A 20 -1.23 -6.93 -2.37
N ASN A 21 -2.13 -6.08 -2.89
CA ASN A 21 -3.51 -6.00 -2.42
C ASN A 21 -4.49 -6.84 -3.26
N LEU A 22 -3.99 -7.56 -4.28
CA LEU A 22 -4.83 -8.37 -5.16
C LEU A 22 -5.44 -9.54 -4.39
N ARG A 23 -6.75 -9.71 -4.52
CA ARG A 23 -7.51 -10.84 -3.97
C ARG A 23 -8.27 -11.55 -5.08
N LEU A 24 -7.85 -12.78 -5.36
CA LEU A 24 -8.42 -13.63 -6.41
C LEU A 24 -9.79 -14.15 -5.97
N GLY A 25 -10.80 -13.89 -6.79
CA GLY A 25 -12.16 -14.42 -6.64
C GLY A 25 -12.46 -15.51 -7.67
N ALA A 26 -13.69 -16.05 -7.63
CA ALA A 26 -14.15 -17.08 -8.55
C ALA A 26 -14.19 -16.60 -10.02
N ASP A 27 -14.38 -15.31 -10.23
CA ASP A 27 -14.44 -14.65 -11.53
C ASP A 27 -13.76 -13.27 -11.48
N ALA A 28 -13.61 -12.64 -12.65
CA ALA A 28 -12.94 -11.36 -12.78
C ALA A 28 -13.64 -10.25 -11.98
N LEU A 29 -14.98 -10.23 -11.93
CA LEU A 29 -15.72 -9.22 -11.18
C LEU A 29 -15.56 -9.44 -9.67
N ALA A 30 -15.62 -10.68 -9.20
CA ALA A 30 -15.34 -10.99 -7.80
C ALA A 30 -13.91 -10.59 -7.38
N THR A 31 -12.92 -10.81 -8.24
CA THR A 31 -11.51 -10.43 -8.00
C THR A 31 -11.38 -8.92 -7.83
N VAL A 32 -11.97 -8.13 -8.74
CA VAL A 32 -11.94 -6.67 -8.67
C VAL A 32 -12.66 -6.16 -7.42
N LYS A 33 -13.84 -6.73 -7.11
CA LYS A 33 -14.61 -6.35 -5.91
C LYS A 33 -13.86 -6.67 -4.63
N ALA A 34 -13.28 -7.86 -4.51
CA ALA A 34 -12.53 -8.30 -3.34
C ALA A 34 -11.27 -7.44 -3.13
N THR A 35 -10.50 -7.21 -4.20
CA THR A 35 -9.32 -6.33 -4.20
C THR A 35 -9.69 -4.90 -3.81
N GLY A 36 -10.76 -4.35 -4.40
CA GLY A 36 -11.25 -3.01 -4.08
C GLY A 36 -11.71 -2.90 -2.62
N TRP A 37 -12.40 -3.92 -2.12
CA TRP A 37 -12.84 -3.97 -0.73
C TRP A 37 -11.66 -4.03 0.25
N GLN A 38 -10.65 -4.84 -0.05
CA GLN A 38 -9.42 -4.87 0.73
C GLN A 38 -8.74 -3.50 0.76
N ILE A 39 -8.59 -2.84 -0.38
CA ILE A 39 -7.98 -1.51 -0.46
C ILE A 39 -8.78 -0.50 0.37
N VAL A 40 -10.12 -0.52 0.30
CA VAL A 40 -10.96 0.39 1.10
C VAL A 40 -10.79 0.16 2.60
N GLN A 41 -10.60 -1.10 3.02
CA GLN A 41 -10.37 -1.42 4.42
C GLN A 41 -8.97 -1.03 4.89
N THR A 42 -7.93 -1.24 4.08
CA THR A 42 -6.54 -1.01 4.49
C THR A 42 -6.09 0.43 4.28
N ALA A 43 -6.58 1.11 3.24
CA ALA A 43 -6.16 2.45 2.86
C ALA A 43 -6.30 3.51 3.97
N PRO A 44 -7.39 3.55 4.78
CA PRO A 44 -7.49 4.50 5.88
C PRO A 44 -6.39 4.33 6.93
N TYR A 45 -6.07 3.08 7.31
CA TYR A 45 -5.01 2.79 8.28
C TYR A 45 -3.63 3.14 7.70
N VAL A 46 -3.37 2.75 6.45
CA VAL A 46 -2.12 3.08 5.76
C VAL A 46 -1.97 4.59 5.62
N ALA A 47 -3.03 5.31 5.26
CA ALA A 47 -3.04 6.77 5.17
C ALA A 47 -2.77 7.43 6.53
N GLY A 48 -3.37 6.93 7.61
CA GLY A 48 -3.13 7.42 8.97
C GLY A 48 -1.66 7.28 9.38
N ILE A 49 -1.08 6.09 9.21
CA ILE A 49 0.35 5.85 9.50
C ILE A 49 1.23 6.73 8.61
N THR A 50 0.90 6.83 7.32
CA THR A 50 1.62 7.70 6.37
C THR A 50 1.61 9.14 6.84
N TYR A 51 0.45 9.64 7.30
CA TYR A 51 0.31 11.00 7.81
C TYR A 51 1.19 11.23 9.05
N VAL A 52 1.21 10.29 9.99
CA VAL A 52 2.08 10.36 11.17
C VAL A 52 3.56 10.44 10.76
N ILE A 53 4.00 9.58 9.84
CA ILE A 53 5.39 9.61 9.35
C ILE A 53 5.70 10.93 8.66
N ILE A 54 4.79 11.44 7.83
CA ILE A 54 4.96 12.75 7.17
C ILE A 54 5.08 13.87 8.22
N ALA A 55 4.23 13.87 9.24
CA ALA A 55 4.28 14.88 10.30
C ALA A 55 5.62 14.85 11.04
N LEU A 56 6.13 13.66 11.38
CA LEU A 56 7.44 13.49 12.01
C LEU A 56 8.59 13.97 11.11
N LEU A 57 8.55 13.63 9.82
CA LEU A 57 9.56 14.06 8.85
C LEU A 57 9.55 15.59 8.65
N GLN A 58 8.37 16.21 8.61
CA GLN A 58 8.26 17.68 8.51
C GLN A 58 8.76 18.35 9.79
N TYR A 59 8.45 17.78 10.96
CA TYR A 59 8.96 18.29 12.23
C TYR A 59 10.49 18.27 12.28
N MET A 60 11.12 17.20 11.81
CA MET A 60 12.60 17.09 11.74
C MET A 60 13.25 17.99 10.68
N ALA A 61 12.48 18.44 9.70
CA ALA A 61 12.93 19.32 8.62
C ALA A 61 12.50 20.78 8.84
N ASP A 62 12.36 21.21 10.10
CA ASP A 62 11.96 22.56 10.49
C ASP A 62 10.65 23.05 9.83
N GLY A 63 9.71 22.12 9.59
CA GLY A 63 8.41 22.40 8.99
C GLY A 63 8.38 22.40 7.46
N GLU A 64 9.47 22.02 6.77
CA GLU A 64 9.50 21.95 5.32
C GLU A 64 8.46 20.95 4.78
N LYS A 65 7.57 21.43 3.89
CA LYS A 65 6.52 20.59 3.31
C LYS A 65 7.09 19.56 2.35
N LEU A 66 6.87 18.29 2.65
CA LEU A 66 7.21 17.18 1.76
C LEU A 66 6.47 17.27 0.40
N PRO A 67 7.17 17.07 -0.74
CA PRO A 67 6.56 17.00 -2.07
C PRO A 67 5.53 15.87 -2.18
N TRP A 68 4.51 16.04 -3.03
CA TRP A 68 3.38 15.10 -3.09
C TRP A 68 3.82 13.68 -3.52
N ASP A 69 4.73 13.61 -4.49
CA ASP A 69 5.34 12.36 -4.98
C ASP A 69 5.93 11.53 -3.82
N ARG A 70 6.62 12.17 -2.88
CA ARG A 70 7.26 11.47 -1.76
C ARG A 70 6.25 10.90 -0.78
N ARG A 71 5.16 11.64 -0.51
CA ARG A 71 4.10 11.18 0.38
C ARG A 71 3.32 10.00 -0.23
N LEU A 72 3.05 10.05 -1.54
CA LEU A 72 2.42 8.94 -2.26
C LEU A 72 3.32 7.70 -2.30
N ARG A 73 4.63 7.87 -2.48
CA ARG A 73 5.58 6.74 -2.35
C ARG A 73 5.58 6.13 -0.96
N LEU A 74 5.53 6.94 0.10
CA LEU A 74 5.42 6.45 1.48
C LEU A 74 4.12 5.65 1.66
N PHE A 75 3.01 6.17 1.14
CA PHE A 75 1.72 5.48 1.16
C PHE A 75 1.82 4.11 0.45
N PHE A 76 2.36 4.06 -0.76
CA PHE A 76 2.51 2.81 -1.50
C PHE A 76 3.44 1.82 -0.77
N ALA A 77 4.57 2.29 -0.22
CA ALA A 77 5.50 1.43 0.50
C ALA A 77 4.85 0.80 1.74
N LEU A 78 4.16 1.59 2.56
CA LEU A 78 3.44 1.09 3.73
C LEU A 78 2.28 0.17 3.32
N GLY A 79 1.59 0.52 2.24
CA GLY A 79 0.50 -0.26 1.69
C GLY A 79 0.94 -1.63 1.13
N ILE A 80 2.12 -1.70 0.52
CA ILE A 80 2.76 -2.95 0.10
C ILE A 80 3.07 -3.81 1.33
N MET A 81 3.67 -3.22 2.37
CA MET A 81 3.96 -3.93 3.61
C MET A 81 2.69 -4.46 4.28
N ALA A 82 1.64 -3.63 4.38
CA ALA A 82 0.37 -4.03 4.95
C ALA A 82 -0.30 -5.15 4.13
N GLY A 83 -0.33 -5.02 2.80
CA GLY A 83 -0.88 -6.04 1.90
C GLY A 83 -0.12 -7.37 2.00
N LEU A 84 1.22 -7.32 2.10
CA LEU A 84 2.06 -8.49 2.32
C LEU A 84 1.74 -9.17 3.66
N PHE A 85 1.73 -8.43 4.77
CA PHE A 85 1.41 -9.00 6.08
C PHE A 85 0.01 -9.59 6.13
N TYR A 86 -0.97 -8.92 5.52
CA TYR A 86 -2.33 -9.43 5.44
C TYR A 86 -2.42 -10.69 4.58
N GLY A 87 -1.68 -10.74 3.46
CA GLY A 87 -1.51 -11.95 2.64
C GLY A 87 -0.89 -13.12 3.42
N ILE A 88 0.19 -12.88 4.15
CA ILE A 88 0.83 -13.92 4.98
C ILE A 88 -0.15 -14.40 6.06
N TYR A 89 -0.82 -13.50 6.77
CA TYR A 89 -1.79 -13.86 7.80
C TYR A 89 -2.92 -14.74 7.24
N GLU A 90 -3.47 -14.37 6.09
CA GLU A 90 -4.63 -15.03 5.48
C GLU A 90 -4.27 -16.37 4.81
N TYR A 91 -3.09 -16.47 4.17
CA TYR A 91 -2.72 -17.65 3.38
C TYR A 91 -1.68 -18.56 4.05
N ALA A 92 -0.80 -18.03 4.90
CA ALA A 92 0.21 -18.82 5.62
C ALA A 92 -0.19 -19.10 7.08
N GLY A 93 -1.13 -18.34 7.65
CA GLY A 93 -1.64 -18.55 9.01
C GLY A 93 -2.78 -19.57 9.14
N VAL A 94 -3.35 -20.03 8.01
CA VAL A 94 -4.60 -20.81 7.98
C VAL A 94 -4.37 -22.29 7.59
N ASP A 95 -3.14 -22.80 7.73
CA ASP A 95 -2.82 -24.24 7.60
C ASP A 95 -2.68 -24.96 8.96
N VAL A 96 -3.18 -24.39 10.06
CA VAL A 96 -3.17 -25.06 11.40
C VAL A 96 -4.57 -25.47 11.87
N GLY A 97 -5.57 -25.56 10.97
CA GLY A 97 -6.88 -26.01 11.43
C GLY A 97 -7.95 -26.17 10.38
N ARG A 98 -7.90 -27.27 9.63
CA ARG A 98 -9.11 -28.03 9.30
C ARG A 98 -8.84 -29.54 9.48
N PRO A 99 -9.78 -30.29 10.10
CA PRO A 99 -9.72 -31.74 10.17
C PRO A 99 -9.83 -32.40 8.79
#